data_AF-B0BI30-F1
#
_entry.id   AF-B0BI30-F1
#
_cell.length_a   1.000
_cell.length_b   1.000
_cell.length_c   1.000
_cell.angle_alpha   90.00
_cell.angle_beta   90.00
_cell.angle_gamma   90.00
#
_symmetry.space_group_name_H-M   'P 1'
#
loop_
_entity.id
_entity.type
_entity.pdbx_description
1 polymer ?
#
loop_
_entity_poly.entity_id
_entity_poly.type
_entity_poly.pdbx_seq_one_letter_code
_entity_poly.pdbx_strand_id
1 'polypeptide(L)'
;MNEKIGVNALKSVNVLYEGDIYDLACLLLKVSKAKDKGTNSRSRHTVHGLATAYSLITHLQREEILATFENYDLSLGAVVEYDQDIP
;
A
#
# COMPACT_ATOMS: atom_id res chain seq x y z
N MET A 1 -3.02 16.72 6.87
CA MET A 1 -3.72 15.42 6.87
C MET A 1 -3.20 14.69 5.64
N ASN A 2 -2.65 13.49 5.79
CA ASN A 2 -2.15 12.77 4.62
C ASN A 2 -3.32 12.38 3.73
N GLU A 3 -3.13 12.51 2.42
CA GLU A 3 -4.01 11.97 1.41
C GLU A 3 -4.29 10.49 1.68
N LYS A 4 -5.50 10.02 1.38
CA LYS A 4 -5.89 8.62 1.55
C LYS A 4 -6.26 8.05 0.19
N ILE A 5 -5.80 6.85 -0.10
CA ILE A 5 -6.22 6.10 -1.29
C ILE A 5 -6.84 4.77 -0.89
N GLY A 6 -7.87 4.40 -1.65
CA GLY A 6 -8.58 3.14 -1.49
C GLY A 6 -7.72 2.02 -1.99
N VAL A 7 -7.74 0.88 -1.31
CA VAL A 7 -6.99 -0.29 -1.76
C VAL A 7 -7.41 -0.71 -3.17
N ASN A 8 -8.66 -0.47 -3.60
CA ASN A 8 -9.06 -0.75 -4.99
C ASN A 8 -8.34 0.12 -6.03
N ALA A 9 -7.83 1.31 -5.67
CA ALA A 9 -7.03 2.12 -6.59
C ALA A 9 -5.72 1.43 -7.00
N LEU A 10 -5.28 0.43 -6.23
CA LEU A 10 -4.06 -0.33 -6.51
C LEU A 10 -4.30 -1.53 -7.46
N LYS A 11 -5.54 -1.81 -7.86
CA LYS A 11 -5.85 -2.96 -8.74
C LYS A 11 -5.21 -2.86 -10.13
N SER A 12 -4.98 -1.65 -10.61
CA SER A 12 -4.32 -1.41 -11.91
C SER A 12 -2.80 -1.32 -11.80
N VAL A 13 -2.24 -1.33 -10.60
CA VAL A 13 -0.80 -1.15 -10.36
C VAL A 13 -0.14 -2.51 -10.32
N ASN A 14 0.69 -2.78 -11.33
CA ASN A 14 1.34 -4.08 -11.51
C ASN A 14 2.86 -3.88 -11.60
N VAL A 15 3.63 -4.67 -10.84
CA VAL A 15 5.11 -4.63 -10.89
C VAL A 15 5.68 -5.92 -11.50
N LEU A 16 5.37 -7.07 -10.93
CA LEU A 16 5.82 -8.39 -11.40
C LEU A 16 4.71 -9.16 -12.11
N TYR A 17 3.49 -9.10 -11.58
CA TYR A 17 2.33 -9.78 -12.12
C TYR A 17 1.06 -9.00 -11.80
N GLU A 18 -0.03 -9.34 -12.49
CA GLU A 18 -1.31 -8.66 -12.32
C GLU A 18 -1.84 -8.78 -10.88
N GLY A 19 -2.13 -7.63 -10.24
CA GLY A 19 -2.72 -7.56 -8.90
C GLY A 19 -1.75 -7.73 -7.74
N ASP A 20 -0.44 -7.85 -7.99
CA ASP A 20 0.56 -8.07 -6.96
C ASP A 20 0.57 -7.00 -5.85
N ILE A 21 0.51 -5.72 -6.22
CA ILE A 21 0.49 -4.59 -5.28
C ILE A 21 -0.83 -4.54 -4.51
N TYR A 22 -1.95 -4.82 -5.16
CA TYR A 22 -3.27 -4.90 -4.54
C TYR A 22 -3.31 -5.99 -3.46
N ASP A 23 -2.81 -7.19 -3.79
CA ASP A 23 -2.78 -8.33 -2.88
C ASP A 23 -1.89 -8.06 -1.67
N LEU A 24 -0.71 -7.48 -1.87
CA LEU A 24 0.18 -7.07 -0.78
C LEU A 24 -0.49 -6.04 0.13
N ALA A 25 -1.08 -4.99 -0.46
CA ALA A 25 -1.77 -3.95 0.30
C ALA A 25 -2.92 -4.53 1.14
N CYS A 26 -3.72 -5.43 0.56
CA CYS A 26 -4.76 -6.15 1.27
C CYS A 26 -4.21 -6.97 2.44
N LEU A 27 -3.10 -7.69 2.25
CA LEU A 27 -2.45 -8.46 3.32
C LEU A 27 -1.98 -7.54 4.45
N LEU A 28 -1.28 -6.46 4.13
CA LEU A 28 -0.74 -5.52 5.11
C LEU A 28 -1.86 -4.81 5.89
N LEU A 29 -2.98 -4.46 5.24
CA LEU A 29 -4.16 -3.93 5.92
C LEU A 29 -4.77 -4.93 6.91
N LYS A 30 -4.84 -6.21 6.56
CA LYS A 30 -5.32 -7.28 7.46
C LYS A 30 -4.39 -7.43 8.67
N VAL A 31 -3.08 -7.47 8.45
CA VAL A 31 -2.07 -7.57 9.51
C VAL A 31 -2.13 -6.35 10.43
N SER A 32 -2.20 -5.14 9.88
CA SER A 32 -2.37 -3.91 10.66
C SER A 32 -3.63 -3.95 11.50
N LYS A 33 -4.78 -4.30 10.93
CA LYS A 33 -6.05 -4.41 11.67
C LYS A 33 -5.96 -5.43 12.81
N ALA A 34 -5.25 -6.54 12.60
CA ALA A 34 -5.01 -7.53 13.64
C ALA A 34 -4.10 -7.00 14.76
N LYS A 35 -3.03 -6.28 14.42
CA LYS A 35 -2.11 -5.65 15.39
C LYS A 35 -2.76 -4.53 16.19
N ASP A 36 -3.61 -3.75 15.54
CA ASP A 36 -4.31 -2.62 16.15
C ASP A 36 -5.42 -3.09 17.11
N LYS A 37 -5.85 -4.35 17.02
CA LYS A 37 -6.94 -4.90 17.85
C LYS A 37 -6.61 -4.83 19.34
N GLY A 38 -7.48 -4.16 20.11
CA GLY A 38 -7.31 -3.98 21.55
C GLY A 38 -6.39 -2.80 21.91
N THR A 39 -6.02 -1.96 20.93
CA THR A 39 -5.24 -0.74 21.11
C THR A 39 -6.04 0.49 20.67
N ASN A 40 -5.61 1.68 21.10
CA ASN A 40 -6.14 2.96 20.59
C ASN A 40 -5.40 3.45 19.33
N SER A 41 -4.60 2.58 18.70
CA SER A 41 -3.75 2.93 17.55
C SER A 41 -4.34 2.41 16.24
N ARG A 42 -4.08 3.12 15.15
CA ARG A 42 -4.40 2.70 13.78
C ARG A 42 -3.14 2.77 12.93
N SER A 43 -2.57 1.60 12.61
CA SER A 43 -1.31 1.49 11.87
C SER A 43 -1.61 1.32 10.38
N ARG A 44 -1.19 2.24 9.52
CA ARG A 44 -1.39 2.13 8.07
C ARG A 44 -0.10 2.39 7.32
N HIS A 45 0.06 1.67 6.21
CA HIS A 45 1.19 1.89 5.32
C HIS A 45 0.87 3.06 4.40
N THR A 46 1.87 3.88 4.13
CA THR A 46 1.85 4.79 2.99
C THR A 46 2.15 4.00 1.70
N VAL A 47 1.93 4.62 0.55
CA VAL A 47 2.37 4.10 -0.76
C VAL A 47 3.88 3.83 -0.74
N HIS A 48 4.70 4.73 -0.18
CA HIS A 48 6.12 4.48 0.03
C HIS A 48 6.39 3.26 0.95
N GLY A 49 5.59 3.09 2.01
CA GLY A 49 5.65 1.92 2.89
C GLY A 49 5.35 0.61 2.16
N LEU A 50 4.40 0.62 1.21
CA LEU A 50 4.13 -0.52 0.35
C LEU A 50 5.32 -0.86 -0.55
N ALA A 51 5.94 0.13 -1.19
CA ALA A 51 7.12 -0.09 -2.03
C ALA A 51 8.26 -0.73 -1.24
N THR A 52 8.47 -0.26 -0.01
CA THR A 52 9.48 -0.83 0.90
C THR A 52 9.16 -2.28 1.26
N ALA A 53 7.91 -2.59 1.63
CA ALA A 53 7.50 -3.96 1.94
C ALA A 53 7.63 -4.88 0.73
N TYR A 54 7.28 -4.41 -0.47
CA TYR A 54 7.34 -5.21 -1.68
C TYR A 54 8.78 -5.49 -2.11
N SER A 55 9.67 -4.49 -2.04
CA SER A 55 11.11 -4.65 -2.28
C SER A 55 11.73 -5.71 -1.37
N LEU A 56 11.35 -5.74 -0.09
CA LEU A 56 11.86 -6.74 0.87
C LEU A 56 11.47 -8.17 0.52
N ILE A 57 10.26 -8.38 -0.02
CA ILE A 57 9.74 -9.72 -0.35
C ILE A 57 10.27 -10.21 -1.70
N THR A 58 10.39 -9.30 -2.67
CA THR A 58 10.72 -9.63 -4.07
C THR A 58 12.20 -9.49 -4.40
N HIS A 59 12.97 -8.82 -3.53
CA HIS A 59 14.35 -8.41 -3.77
C HIS A 59 14.54 -7.48 -4.98
N LEU A 60 13.48 -6.84 -5.46
CA LEU A 60 13.55 -5.77 -6.44
C LEU A 60 14.10 -4.48 -5.83
N GLN A 61 14.68 -3.62 -6.67
CA GLN A 61 15.11 -2.29 -6.23
C GLN A 61 13.86 -1.47 -5.89
N ARG A 62 13.87 -0.88 -4.69
CA ARG A 62 12.74 -0.08 -4.21
C ARG A 62 12.48 1.11 -5.12
N GLU A 63 13.52 1.70 -5.66
CA GLU A 63 13.47 2.86 -6.55
C GLU A 63 12.71 2.54 -7.87
N GLU A 64 12.81 1.31 -8.38
CA GLU A 64 12.03 0.86 -9.55
C GLU A 64 10.54 0.72 -9.23
N ILE A 65 10.21 0.23 -8.04
CA ILE A 65 8.83 0.12 -7.56
C ILE A 65 8.23 1.51 -7.34
N LEU A 66 9.00 2.44 -6.74
CA LEU A 66 8.57 3.83 -6.53
C LEU A 66 8.31 4.54 -7.87
N ALA A 67 9.20 4.40 -8.85
CA ALA A 67 9.00 4.93 -10.19
C ALA A 67 7.73 4.37 -10.84
N THR A 68 7.43 3.09 -10.62
CA THR A 68 6.17 2.49 -11.07
C THR A 68 4.98 3.19 -10.41
N PHE A 69 5.00 3.40 -9.10
CA PHE A 69 3.89 4.06 -8.38
C PHE A 69 3.68 5.50 -8.84
N GLU A 70 4.76 6.25 -9.09
CA GLU A 70 4.69 7.60 -9.65
C GLU A 70 4.08 7.61 -11.06
N ASN A 71 4.40 6.62 -11.91
CA ASN A 71 3.78 6.48 -13.24
C ASN A 71 2.28 6.18 -13.20
N TYR A 72 1.76 5.68 -12.08
CA TYR A 72 0.32 5.51 -11.84
C TYR A 72 -0.29 6.68 -11.06
N ASP A 73 0.38 7.83 -11.02
CA ASP A 73 -0.03 9.05 -10.32
C ASP A 73 -0.30 8.84 -8.82
N LEU A 74 0.35 7.85 -8.20
CA LEU A 74 0.22 7.61 -6.77
C LEU A 74 1.13 8.54 -5.97
N SER A 75 0.51 9.34 -5.11
CA SER A 75 1.21 10.11 -4.10
C SER A 75 1.91 9.19 -3.09
N LEU A 76 3.25 9.23 -3.05
CA LEU A 76 4.06 8.35 -2.19
C LEU A 76 3.76 8.52 -0.68
N GLY A 77 3.28 9.70 -0.29
CA GLY A 77 2.86 10.02 1.07
C GLY A 77 1.42 9.60 1.40
N ALA A 78 0.63 9.19 0.39
CA ALA A 78 -0.74 8.79 0.60
C ALA A 78 -0.82 7.52 1.45
N VAL A 79 -1.77 7.51 2.38
CA VAL A 79 -2.05 6.40 3.28
C VAL A 79 -3.02 5.45 2.59
N VAL A 80 -2.69 4.17 2.56
CA VAL A 80 -3.56 3.14 1.98
C VAL A 80 -4.57 2.67 3.03
N GLU A 81 -5.84 2.64 2.64
CA GLU A 81 -6.97 2.26 3.48
C GLU A 81 -7.93 1.31 2.77
N TYR A 82 -8.80 0.66 3.53
CA TYR A 82 -9.97 0.00 2.95
C TYR A 82 -10.87 1.06 2.30
N ASP A 83 -11.42 0.77 1.12
CA ASP A 83 -12.23 1.75 0.38
C ASP A 83 -13.44 2.26 1.18
N GLN A 84 -14.06 1.38 1.97
CA GLN A 84 -15.17 1.72 2.88
C GLN A 84 -14.79 2.66 4.03
N ASP A 85 -13.50 2.84 4.31
CA ASP A 85 -12.98 3.66 5.40
C ASP A 85 -12.46 5.03 4.91
N ILE A 86 -12.66 5.33 3.61
CA ILE A 86 -12.31 6.61 2.99
C ILE A 86 -13.54 7.51 3.00
N PRO A 87 -13.40 8.78 3.44
CA PRO A 87 -14.50 9.75 3.46
C PRO A 87 -15.09 10.06 2.09
#